data_AF-A0AAC9NJT2-F1
#
_entry.id   AF-A0AAC9NJT2-F1
#
_cell.length_a   1.000
_cell.length_b   1.000
_cell.length_c   1.000
_cell.angle_alpha   90.00
_cell.angle_beta   90.00
_cell.angle_gamma   90.00
#
_symmetry.space_group_name_H-M   'P 1'
#
loop_
_entity.id
_entity.type
_entity.pdbx_description
1 polymer ?
#
loop_
_entity_poly.entity_id
_entity_poly.type
_entity_poly.pdbx_seq_one_letter_code
_entity_poly.pdbx_strand_id
1 'polypeptide(L)'
;MSKKKKIGWFGWTVISTILVIIIGAFIFFFQLFDLNVQSVIGGEGDGEAQSKKEVSEEKVQEIEEIQNTVGKEHKEIGEYISEAHAFYNNTTGYGGISNLDWDKQVSKAEEVSKFIAQQSESVKNKTLKADLNDIKKLAKSVIDQQKTEDVRQLHRHFHDLDIALNSYNGYDKIWNVTKTLEAKN
;
A
#
# COMPACT_ATOMS: atom_id res chain seq x y z
N MET A 1 22.78 -11.41 47.21
CA MET A 1 22.77 -12.79 46.65
C MET A 1 21.36 -13.17 46.25
N SER A 2 21.04 -13.22 44.95
CA SER A 2 19.72 -13.64 44.47
C SER A 2 19.60 -15.16 44.50
N LYS A 3 18.65 -15.68 45.30
CA LYS A 3 18.36 -17.13 45.38
C LYS A 3 17.53 -17.53 44.16
N LYS A 4 18.14 -18.22 43.18
CA LYS A 4 17.40 -18.87 42.09
C LYS A 4 16.50 -19.97 42.69
N LYS A 5 15.19 -19.80 42.60
CA LYS A 5 14.22 -20.85 42.98
C LYS A 5 14.37 -22.02 42.01
N LYS A 6 14.67 -23.22 42.52
CA LYS A 6 14.74 -24.45 41.72
C LYS A 6 13.31 -24.89 41.39
N ILE A 7 12.96 -24.88 40.11
CA ILE A 7 11.66 -25.35 39.63
C ILE A 7 11.63 -26.87 39.76
N GLY A 8 10.61 -27.39 40.47
CA GLY A 8 10.41 -28.84 40.64
C GLY A 8 9.93 -29.50 39.35
N TRP A 9 9.98 -30.84 39.31
CA TRP A 9 9.65 -31.65 38.13
C TRP A 9 8.30 -31.28 37.49
N PHE A 10 7.27 -31.03 38.31
CA PHE A 10 5.94 -30.61 37.84
C PHE A 10 5.93 -29.24 37.16
N GLY A 11 6.74 -28.29 37.65
CA GLY A 11 6.89 -26.98 36.99
C GLY A 11 7.64 -27.10 35.66
N TRP A 12 8.61 -28.01 35.59
CA TRP A 12 9.31 -28.31 34.34
C TRP A 12 8.36 -28.89 33.30
N THR A 13 7.50 -29.84 33.67
CA THR A 13 6.52 -30.43 32.75
C THR A 13 5.54 -29.40 32.20
N VAL A 14 5.03 -28.49 33.04
CA VAL A 14 4.10 -27.44 32.59
C VAL A 14 4.79 -26.47 31.63
N ILE A 15 6.02 -26.05 31.93
CA ILE A 15 6.80 -25.16 31.06
C ILE A 15 7.06 -25.84 29.71
N SER A 16 7.47 -27.11 29.73
CA SER A 16 7.71 -27.89 28.50
C SER A 16 6.45 -27.98 27.63
N THR A 17 5.30 -28.29 28.23
CA THR A 17 4.03 -28.37 27.50
C THR A 17 3.64 -27.03 26.87
N ILE A 18 3.80 -25.93 27.60
CA ILE A 18 3.53 -24.59 27.07
C ILE A 18 4.47 -24.28 25.89
N LEU A 19 5.75 -24.64 26.01
CA LEU A 19 6.74 -24.44 24.95
C LEU A 19 6.38 -25.21 23.68
N VAL A 20 5.94 -26.47 23.82
CA VAL A 20 5.49 -27.28 22.68
C VAL A 20 4.24 -26.69 22.01
N ILE A 21 3.28 -26.19 22.80
CA ILE A 21 2.09 -25.53 22.26
C ILE A 21 2.46 -24.25 21.51
N ILE A 22 3.38 -23.44 22.06
CA ILE A 22 3.85 -22.22 21.40
C ILE A 22 4.56 -22.56 20.09
N ILE A 23 5.46 -23.55 20.08
CA ILE A 23 6.16 -23.98 18.86
C ILE A 23 5.15 -24.48 17.82
N GLY A 24 4.16 -25.28 18.22
CA GLY A 24 3.12 -25.79 17.32
C GLY A 24 2.25 -24.67 16.73
N ALA A 25 1.82 -23.72 17.56
CA ALA A 25 1.08 -22.54 17.12
C ALA A 25 1.93 -21.66 16.19
N PHE A 26 3.23 -21.55 16.45
CA PHE A 26 4.18 -20.85 15.59
C PHE A 26 4.27 -21.53 14.23
N ILE A 27 4.51 -22.84 14.15
CA ILE A 27 4.56 -23.58 12.88
C ILE A 27 3.24 -23.43 12.09
N PHE A 28 2.09 -23.60 12.77
CA PHE A 28 0.78 -23.46 12.13
C PHE A 28 0.52 -22.05 11.59
N PHE A 29 0.93 -21.02 12.33
CA PHE A 29 0.85 -19.62 11.88
C PHE A 29 1.64 -19.42 10.58
N PHE A 30 2.89 -19.87 10.51
CA PHE A 30 3.71 -19.71 9.30
C PHE A 30 3.13 -20.50 8.11
N GLN A 31 2.54 -21.68 8.34
CA GLN A 31 1.84 -22.45 7.30
C GLN A 31 0.54 -21.78 6.81
N LEU A 32 -0.23 -21.15 7.70
CA LEU A 32 -1.47 -20.46 7.33
C LEU A 32 -1.21 -19.18 6.50
N PHE A 33 -0.08 -18.54 6.73
CA PHE A 33 0.26 -17.25 6.12
C PHE A 33 1.32 -17.33 5.00
N ASP A 34 1.70 -18.54 4.55
CA ASP A 34 2.78 -18.78 3.57
C ASP A 34 4.08 -18.02 3.90
N LEU A 35 4.38 -17.87 5.20
CA LEU A 35 5.58 -17.19 5.67
C LEU A 35 6.72 -18.21 5.73
N ASN A 36 7.84 -17.92 5.07
CA ASN A 36 9.02 -18.78 5.12
C ASN A 36 9.90 -18.41 6.33
N VAL A 37 9.97 -19.29 7.33
CA VAL A 37 10.82 -19.12 8.53
C VAL A 37 12.29 -18.91 8.16
N GLN A 38 12.76 -19.49 7.05
CA GLN A 38 14.12 -19.32 6.57
C GLN A 38 14.39 -17.87 6.15
N SER A 39 13.42 -17.17 5.55
CA SER A 39 13.58 -15.77 5.15
C SER A 39 13.69 -14.80 6.32
N VAL A 40 13.30 -15.22 7.54
CA VAL A 40 13.28 -14.37 8.74
C VAL A 40 14.53 -14.57 9.62
N ILE A 41 15.17 -15.74 9.57
CA ILE A 41 16.25 -16.11 10.52
C ILE A 41 17.62 -16.36 9.84
N GLY A 42 17.68 -16.58 8.52
CA GLY A 42 18.96 -16.78 7.84
C GLY A 42 18.87 -16.52 6.34
N GLY A 43 19.69 -15.58 5.85
CA GLY A 43 19.72 -15.18 4.45
C GLY A 43 19.86 -16.35 3.46
N GLU A 44 19.24 -16.11 2.31
CA GLU A 44 19.24 -16.89 1.07
C GLU A 44 18.49 -18.24 1.10
N GLY A 45 17.40 -18.29 0.31
CA GLY A 45 16.63 -19.50 0.04
C GLY A 45 15.29 -19.18 -0.63
N ASP A 46 15.26 -19.38 -1.95
CA ASP A 46 14.17 -19.14 -2.91
C ASP A 46 12.76 -19.51 -2.43
N GLY A 47 11.84 -18.60 -2.71
CA GLY A 47 10.40 -18.75 -2.63
C GLY A 47 9.82 -17.35 -2.78
N GLU A 48 9.05 -17.10 -3.85
CA GLU A 48 8.51 -15.82 -4.33
C GLU A 48 8.12 -14.82 -3.22
N ALA A 49 9.12 -14.19 -2.60
CA ALA A 49 8.96 -12.94 -1.92
C ALA A 49 8.75 -11.92 -3.04
N GLN A 50 7.60 -11.23 -3.03
CA GLN A 50 7.48 -9.98 -3.78
C GLN A 50 8.69 -9.14 -3.42
N SER A 51 9.64 -9.07 -4.35
CA SER A 51 10.82 -8.24 -4.26
C SER A 51 10.34 -6.86 -3.88
N LYS A 52 10.61 -6.46 -2.64
CA LYS A 52 10.72 -5.06 -2.29
C LYS A 52 11.89 -4.57 -3.13
N LYS A 53 11.61 -4.15 -4.37
CA LYS A 53 12.60 -3.51 -5.21
C LYS A 53 13.06 -2.30 -4.42
N GLU A 54 14.26 -2.39 -3.88
CA GLU A 54 14.95 -1.23 -3.34
C GLU A 54 14.98 -0.20 -4.47
N VAL A 55 14.22 0.88 -4.29
CA VAL A 55 14.13 1.96 -5.28
C VAL A 55 15.53 2.54 -5.38
N SER A 56 16.10 2.56 -6.59
CA SER A 56 17.46 3.05 -6.79
C SER A 56 17.57 4.54 -6.41
N GLU A 57 18.76 4.97 -5.97
CA GLU A 57 19.02 6.37 -5.65
C GLU A 57 18.66 7.31 -6.82
N GLU A 58 18.94 6.90 -8.06
CA GLU A 58 18.54 7.62 -9.28
C GLU A 58 17.02 7.82 -9.36
N LYS A 59 16.23 6.80 -9.00
CA LYS A 59 14.77 6.90 -9.05
C LYS A 59 14.23 7.77 -7.92
N VAL A 60 14.87 7.77 -6.75
CA VAL A 60 14.54 8.70 -5.66
C VAL A 60 14.77 10.15 -6.11
N GLN A 61 15.91 10.44 -6.73
CA GLN A 61 16.20 11.79 -7.25
C GLN A 61 15.19 12.24 -8.32
N GLU A 62 14.81 11.34 -9.23
CA GLU A 62 13.78 11.60 -10.25
C GLU A 62 12.43 11.94 -9.59
N ILE A 63 12.04 11.20 -8.55
CA ILE A 63 10.80 11.48 -7.82
C ILE A 63 10.88 12.84 -7.10
N GLU A 64 12.00 13.15 -6.44
CA GLU A 64 12.19 14.45 -5.81
C GLU A 64 12.10 15.60 -6.83
N GLU A 65 12.60 15.42 -8.06
CA GLU A 65 12.43 16.41 -9.14
C GLU A 65 10.96 16.58 -9.53
N ILE A 66 10.21 15.48 -9.68
CA ILE A 66 8.77 15.51 -9.98
C ILE A 66 8.00 16.23 -8.87
N GLN A 67 8.29 15.92 -7.60
CA GLN A 67 7.69 16.59 -6.44
C GLN A 67 8.01 18.09 -6.43
N ASN A 68 9.25 18.47 -6.76
CA ASN A 68 9.70 19.86 -6.83
C ASN A 68 9.17 20.64 -8.04
N THR A 69 8.59 19.97 -9.03
CA THR A 69 8.03 20.59 -10.23
C THR A 69 6.51 20.43 -10.26
N VAL A 70 6.02 19.26 -10.67
CA VAL A 70 4.60 18.93 -10.80
C VAL A 70 3.89 18.99 -9.46
N GLY A 71 4.49 18.40 -8.41
CA GLY A 71 3.92 18.39 -7.06
C GLY A 71 3.73 19.81 -6.51
N LYS A 72 4.77 20.65 -6.59
CA LYS A 72 4.70 22.06 -6.14
C LYS A 72 3.69 22.91 -6.92
N GLU A 73 3.51 22.66 -8.23
CA GLU A 73 2.52 23.38 -9.05
C GLU A 73 1.07 22.96 -8.72
N HIS A 74 0.86 21.73 -8.25
CA HIS A 74 -0.47 21.14 -8.08
C HIS A 74 -0.75 20.72 -6.62
N LYS A 75 -0.41 21.57 -5.65
CA LYS A 75 -0.54 21.27 -4.21
C LYS A 75 -1.96 20.84 -3.79
N GLU A 76 -2.98 21.54 -4.25
CA GLU A 76 -4.38 21.20 -3.92
C GLU A 76 -4.77 19.80 -4.44
N ILE A 77 -4.23 19.40 -5.59
CA ILE A 77 -4.41 18.06 -6.12
C ILE A 77 -3.62 17.07 -5.26
N GLY A 78 -2.36 17.38 -4.92
CA GLY A 78 -1.54 16.56 -4.04
C GLY A 78 -2.22 16.28 -2.69
N GLU A 79 -2.77 17.30 -2.03
CA GLU A 79 -3.50 17.17 -0.77
C GLU A 79 -4.68 16.21 -0.89
N TYR A 80 -5.52 16.38 -1.92
CA TYR A 80 -6.65 15.47 -2.16
C TYR A 80 -6.21 14.03 -2.48
N ILE A 81 -5.13 13.87 -3.26
CA ILE A 81 -4.57 12.54 -3.56
C ILE A 81 -4.14 11.83 -2.28
N SER A 82 -3.51 12.56 -1.34
CA SER A 82 -3.09 12.01 -0.05
C SER A 82 -4.28 11.60 0.82
N GLU A 83 -5.34 12.42 0.86
CA GLU A 83 -6.58 12.08 1.57
C GLU A 83 -7.27 10.84 0.98
N ALA A 84 -7.33 10.75 -0.35
CA ALA A 84 -7.90 9.60 -1.05
C ALA A 84 -7.05 8.35 -0.79
N HIS A 85 -5.73 8.44 -0.84
CA HIS A 85 -4.83 7.35 -0.49
C HIS A 85 -5.07 6.86 0.94
N ALA A 86 -5.19 7.75 1.92
CA ALA A 86 -5.51 7.38 3.30
C ALA A 86 -6.85 6.64 3.42
N PHE A 87 -7.88 7.08 2.69
CA PHE A 87 -9.16 6.36 2.61
C PHE A 87 -8.99 4.92 2.09
N TYR A 88 -8.27 4.73 0.99
CA TYR A 88 -8.08 3.40 0.41
C TYR A 88 -7.19 2.52 1.28
N ASN A 89 -6.19 3.07 1.96
CA ASN A 89 -5.42 2.34 2.97
C ASN A 89 -6.33 1.81 4.08
N ASN A 90 -7.21 2.65 4.62
CA ASN A 90 -8.11 2.26 5.70
C ASN A 90 -9.17 1.24 5.26
N THR A 91 -9.67 1.34 4.03
CA THR A 91 -10.80 0.50 3.57
C THR A 91 -10.39 -0.74 2.78
N THR A 92 -9.17 -0.77 2.24
CA THR A 92 -8.68 -1.89 1.41
C THR A 92 -7.41 -2.55 1.95
N GLY A 93 -6.68 -1.87 2.83
CA GLY A 93 -5.47 -2.38 3.47
C GLY A 93 -5.73 -3.57 4.38
N TYR A 94 -4.66 -4.29 4.75
CA TYR A 94 -4.70 -5.44 5.67
C TYR A 94 -5.75 -6.52 5.32
N GLY A 95 -6.00 -6.72 4.01
CA GLY A 95 -6.99 -7.69 3.51
C GLY A 95 -8.41 -7.14 3.36
N GLY A 96 -8.66 -5.88 3.70
CA GLY A 96 -9.98 -5.23 3.56
C GLY A 96 -10.52 -5.25 2.12
N ILE A 97 -9.64 -5.28 1.12
CA ILE A 97 -10.00 -5.41 -0.30
C ILE A 97 -10.85 -6.66 -0.62
N SER A 98 -10.75 -7.72 0.20
CA SER A 98 -11.52 -8.97 0.01
C SER A 98 -12.97 -8.87 0.52
N ASN A 99 -13.31 -7.82 1.28
CA ASN A 99 -14.64 -7.61 1.85
C ASN A 99 -14.97 -6.11 1.88
N LEU A 100 -15.26 -5.55 0.71
CA LEU A 100 -15.50 -4.13 0.53
C LEU A 100 -16.88 -3.70 1.04
N ASP A 101 -16.89 -2.56 1.74
CA ASP A 101 -18.11 -1.78 2.01
C ASP A 101 -18.44 -0.94 0.76
N TRP A 102 -19.31 -1.49 -0.11
CA TRP A 102 -19.61 -0.89 -1.41
C TRP A 102 -20.24 0.49 -1.33
N ASP A 103 -21.06 0.77 -0.32
CA ASP A 103 -21.66 2.10 -0.15
C ASP A 103 -20.57 3.15 0.10
N LYS A 104 -19.55 2.83 0.91
CA LYS A 104 -18.39 3.71 1.09
C LYS A 104 -17.55 3.85 -0.16
N GLN A 105 -17.32 2.75 -0.90
CA GLN A 105 -16.52 2.80 -2.13
C GLN A 105 -17.19 3.62 -3.22
N VAL A 106 -18.51 3.45 -3.41
CA VAL A 106 -19.30 4.23 -4.37
C VAL A 106 -19.32 5.70 -3.97
N SER A 107 -19.61 6.01 -2.71
CA SER A 107 -19.60 7.40 -2.22
C SER A 107 -18.24 8.09 -2.43
N LYS A 108 -17.13 7.40 -2.10
CA LYS A 108 -15.80 7.95 -2.39
C LYS A 108 -15.55 8.10 -3.89
N ALA A 109 -15.97 7.15 -4.72
CA ALA A 109 -15.79 7.24 -6.17
C ALA A 109 -16.58 8.43 -6.77
N GLU A 110 -17.77 8.75 -6.24
CA GLU A 110 -18.52 9.94 -6.63
C GLU A 110 -17.78 11.23 -6.26
N GLU A 111 -17.24 11.32 -5.03
CA GLU A 111 -16.39 12.44 -4.60
C GLU A 111 -15.17 12.61 -5.50
N VAL A 112 -14.47 11.52 -5.81
CA VAL A 112 -13.30 11.50 -6.72
C VAL A 112 -13.67 12.01 -8.10
N SER A 113 -14.76 11.48 -8.68
CA SER A 113 -15.21 11.87 -10.01
C SER A 113 -15.54 13.37 -10.08
N LYS A 114 -16.19 13.90 -9.03
CA LYS A 114 -16.53 15.32 -8.91
C LYS A 114 -15.28 16.19 -8.77
N PHE A 115 -14.36 15.83 -7.86
CA PHE A 115 -13.11 16.57 -7.65
C PHE A 115 -12.31 16.68 -8.96
N ILE A 116 -12.11 15.55 -9.65
CA ILE A 116 -11.35 15.52 -10.90
C ILE A 116 -12.07 16.33 -11.99
N ALA A 117 -13.38 16.27 -12.09
CA ALA A 117 -14.13 17.10 -13.04
C ALA A 117 -13.90 18.61 -12.81
N GLN A 118 -13.79 19.04 -11.55
CA GLN A 118 -13.54 20.44 -11.20
C GLN A 118 -12.08 20.88 -11.46
N GLN A 119 -11.12 19.99 -11.27
CA GLN A 119 -9.68 20.33 -11.33
C GLN A 119 -9.04 20.05 -12.70
N SER A 120 -9.54 19.07 -13.47
CA SER A 120 -8.86 18.58 -14.69
C SER A 120 -8.70 19.61 -15.82
N GLU A 121 -9.48 20.70 -15.82
CA GLU A 121 -9.36 21.78 -16.80
C GLU A 121 -8.17 22.69 -16.53
N SER A 122 -7.77 22.88 -15.27
CA SER A 122 -6.64 23.75 -14.89
C SER A 122 -5.28 23.05 -15.03
N VAL A 123 -5.26 21.71 -15.04
CA VAL A 123 -4.04 20.91 -15.14
C VAL A 123 -3.45 20.99 -16.57
N LYS A 124 -2.29 21.64 -16.69
CA LYS A 124 -1.52 21.73 -17.95
C LYS A 124 -0.56 20.56 -18.16
N ASN A 125 -0.06 19.99 -17.06
CA ASN A 125 0.84 18.85 -17.12
C ASN A 125 0.11 17.64 -17.75
N LYS A 126 0.63 17.14 -18.89
CA LYS A 126 -0.05 16.12 -19.70
C LYS A 126 -0.12 14.76 -19.02
N THR A 127 0.93 14.37 -18.29
CA THR A 127 0.99 13.06 -17.62
C THR A 127 0.05 13.03 -16.43
N LEU A 128 0.07 14.07 -15.58
CA LEU A 128 -0.88 14.23 -14.49
C LEU A 128 -2.33 14.27 -14.99
N LYS A 129 -2.61 15.05 -16.06
CA LYS A 129 -3.95 15.09 -16.65
C LYS A 129 -4.41 13.72 -17.16
N ALA A 130 -3.51 12.93 -17.74
CA ALA A 130 -3.83 11.58 -18.18
C ALA A 130 -4.16 10.66 -17.01
N ASP A 131 -3.36 10.71 -15.92
CA ASP A 131 -3.59 9.90 -14.73
C ASP A 131 -4.92 10.25 -14.04
N LEU A 132 -5.24 11.55 -13.91
CA LEU A 132 -6.53 12.00 -13.40
C LEU A 132 -7.71 11.50 -14.25
N ASN A 133 -7.57 11.49 -15.58
CA ASN A 133 -8.60 10.95 -16.46
C ASN A 133 -8.77 9.44 -16.29
N ASP A 134 -7.69 8.70 -16.07
CA ASP A 134 -7.76 7.26 -15.83
C ASP A 134 -8.42 6.95 -14.48
N ILE A 135 -8.08 7.70 -13.42
CA ILE A 135 -8.78 7.65 -12.12
C ILE A 135 -10.28 7.95 -12.29
N LYS A 136 -10.65 8.97 -13.07
CA LYS A 136 -12.06 9.30 -13.31
C LYS A 136 -12.83 8.15 -13.98
N LYS A 137 -12.21 7.45 -14.94
CA LYS A 137 -12.81 6.27 -15.59
C LYS A 137 -12.99 5.12 -14.59
N LEU A 138 -11.97 4.86 -13.76
CA LEU A 138 -12.03 3.83 -12.73
C LEU A 138 -13.11 4.14 -11.69
N ALA A 139 -13.19 5.39 -11.22
CA ALA A 139 -14.22 5.85 -10.30
C ALA A 139 -15.62 5.64 -10.89
N LYS A 140 -15.83 6.01 -12.16
CA LYS A 140 -17.09 5.72 -12.87
C LYS A 140 -17.38 4.22 -12.94
N SER A 141 -16.38 3.39 -13.20
CA SER A 141 -16.54 1.93 -13.23
C SER A 141 -16.91 1.36 -11.84
N VAL A 142 -16.34 1.89 -10.75
CA VAL A 142 -16.73 1.51 -9.37
C VAL A 142 -18.19 1.84 -9.10
N ILE A 143 -18.65 3.05 -9.48
CA ILE A 143 -20.05 3.48 -9.32
C ILE A 143 -20.99 2.55 -10.10
N ASP A 144 -20.66 2.27 -11.37
CA ASP A 144 -21.57 1.57 -12.27
C ASP A 144 -21.53 0.03 -12.11
N GLN A 145 -20.38 -0.55 -11.74
CA GLN A 145 -20.11 -1.99 -11.88
C GLN A 145 -19.62 -2.66 -10.60
N GLN A 146 -19.22 -1.89 -9.58
CA GLN A 146 -18.75 -2.41 -8.28
C GLN A 146 -17.74 -3.55 -8.42
N LYS A 147 -16.67 -3.31 -9.19
CA LYS A 147 -15.59 -4.29 -9.39
C LYS A 147 -14.46 -4.06 -8.40
N THR A 148 -14.10 -5.10 -7.65
CA THR A 148 -12.99 -5.06 -6.68
C THR A 148 -11.66 -4.68 -7.33
N GLU A 149 -11.42 -5.10 -8.58
CA GLU A 149 -10.22 -4.70 -9.33
C GLU A 149 -10.17 -3.19 -9.57
N ASP A 150 -11.29 -2.54 -9.87
CA ASP A 150 -11.29 -1.09 -10.11
C ASP A 150 -10.98 -0.32 -8.81
N VAL A 151 -11.47 -0.80 -7.66
CA VAL A 151 -11.12 -0.25 -6.33
C VAL A 151 -9.63 -0.44 -6.04
N ARG A 152 -9.08 -1.62 -6.37
CA ARG A 152 -7.64 -1.89 -6.24
C ARG A 152 -6.80 -0.96 -7.12
N GLN A 153 -7.23 -0.73 -8.36
CA GLN A 153 -6.55 0.19 -9.26
C GLN A 153 -6.64 1.62 -8.75
N LEU A 154 -7.80 2.08 -8.28
CA LEU A 154 -7.92 3.41 -7.65
C LEU A 154 -6.91 3.57 -6.52
N HIS A 155 -6.84 2.62 -5.59
CA HIS A 155 -5.84 2.65 -4.51
C HIS A 155 -4.42 2.80 -5.07
N ARG A 156 -4.01 1.95 -6.03
CA ARG A 156 -2.66 2.01 -6.62
C ARG A 156 -2.36 3.33 -7.32
N HIS A 157 -3.34 3.90 -8.02
CA HIS A 157 -3.20 5.22 -8.65
C HIS A 157 -3.00 6.33 -7.61
N PHE A 158 -3.79 6.34 -6.54
CA PHE A 158 -3.63 7.32 -5.47
C PHE A 158 -2.30 7.14 -4.74
N HIS A 159 -1.88 5.91 -4.48
CA HIS A 159 -0.58 5.60 -3.88
C HIS A 159 0.59 6.15 -4.73
N ASP A 160 0.63 5.79 -6.01
CA ASP A 160 1.68 6.23 -6.92
C ASP A 160 1.65 7.76 -7.13
N LEU A 161 0.47 8.39 -7.22
CA LEU A 161 0.39 9.86 -7.31
C LEU A 161 0.76 10.55 -5.98
N ASP A 162 0.51 9.94 -4.82
CA ASP A 162 0.92 10.50 -3.52
C ASP A 162 2.45 10.57 -3.44
N ILE A 163 3.15 9.53 -3.92
CA ILE A 163 4.61 9.56 -4.11
C ILE A 163 5.02 10.67 -5.08
N ALA A 164 4.31 10.86 -6.19
CA ALA A 164 4.69 11.82 -7.22
C ALA A 164 4.49 13.29 -6.80
N LEU A 165 3.39 13.57 -6.11
CA LEU A 165 2.93 14.94 -5.88
C LEU A 165 3.26 15.47 -4.49
N ASN A 166 3.41 14.58 -3.50
CA ASN A 166 3.64 14.95 -2.11
C ASN A 166 5.02 14.48 -1.65
N SER A 167 5.50 15.03 -0.53
CA SER A 167 6.73 14.56 0.14
C SER A 167 6.48 13.24 0.90
N TYR A 168 5.77 12.30 0.27
CA TYR A 168 5.47 10.99 0.81
C TYR A 168 6.62 10.04 0.52
N ASN A 169 7.32 9.60 1.57
CA ASN A 169 8.49 8.73 1.45
C ASN A 169 8.13 7.23 1.43
N GLY A 170 6.90 6.87 1.03
CA GLY A 170 6.46 5.48 0.87
C GLY A 170 7.00 4.84 -0.42
N TYR A 171 8.32 4.88 -0.59
CA TYR A 171 9.02 4.24 -1.71
C TYR A 171 9.07 2.71 -1.58
N ASP A 172 8.47 2.14 -0.54
CA ASP A 172 8.51 0.72 -0.26
C ASP A 172 7.85 -0.11 -1.38
N LYS A 173 6.94 0.49 -2.16
CA LYS A 173 6.36 -0.16 -3.34
C LYS A 173 5.80 0.82 -4.37
N ILE A 174 6.38 0.89 -5.57
CA ILE A 174 5.79 1.62 -6.70
C ILE A 174 5.07 0.62 -7.61
N TRP A 175 3.79 0.87 -7.91
CA TRP A 175 2.98 -0.04 -8.74
C TRP A 175 3.16 0.21 -10.24
N ASN A 176 3.68 1.37 -10.63
CA ASN A 176 3.86 1.80 -12.02
C ASN A 176 2.52 1.79 -12.76
N VAL A 177 1.51 2.40 -12.15
CA VAL A 177 0.19 2.60 -12.78
C VAL A 177 -0.05 4.05 -13.18
N THR A 178 0.89 4.95 -12.89
CA THR A 178 0.79 6.38 -13.20
C THR A 178 1.87 6.82 -14.17
N LYS A 179 1.49 7.60 -15.17
CA LYS A 179 2.41 8.20 -16.15
C LYS A 179 3.24 9.30 -15.51
N THR A 180 2.74 9.92 -14.44
CA THR A 180 3.44 10.98 -13.71
C THR A 180 4.71 10.46 -13.03
N LEU A 181 4.69 9.25 -12.46
CA LEU A 181 5.89 8.60 -11.93
C LEU A 181 6.74 7.91 -12.99
N GLU A 182 6.14 7.47 -14.10
CA GLU A 182 6.86 6.78 -15.19
C GLU A 182 7.56 7.73 -16.17
N ALA A 183 7.36 9.04 -16.05
CA ALA A 183 7.90 10.05 -16.96
C ALA A 183 9.42 10.20 -16.85
N LYS A 184 10.15 9.15 -17.23
CA LYS A 184 11.51 9.25 -17.78
C LYS A 184 11.39 9.82 -19.19
N ASN A 185 12.12 10.91 -19.46
CA ASN A 185 12.40 11.34 -20.84
C ASN A 185 13.21 10.25 -21.57
#